data_AF-A0A194X1N0-F1
#
_entry.id   AF-A0A194X1N0-F1
#
_cell.length_a   1.000
_cell.length_b   1.000
_cell.length_c   1.000
_cell.angle_alpha   90.00
_cell.angle_beta   90.00
_cell.angle_gamma   90.00
#
_symmetry.space_group_name_H-M   'P 1'
#
loop_
_entity.id
_entity.type
_entity.pdbx_description
1 polymer ?
#
loop_
_entity_poly.entity_id
_entity_poly.type
_entity_poly.pdbx_seq_one_letter_code
_entity_poly.pdbx_strand_id
1 'polypeptide(L)'
;VAAFSVIARTIRRLVLFLRLKLDDAFVWFALICLGVACASYFEMIYTIILEEAIAMDPDVIVPINEIAAILSSITYIDIFLCTVWTCTFSVKASFLALFWHLIHGLSKQINTYYWVVVGSVLANWLFLVVEAFILCPEFGEKAVKCYPEDNYFKTLLLTILITVLDVTTDIMIAIIPILILRKSRTKLQQKFSLGIFLCLSFIMVIFALTRVGGLKRGDKVDVTWAIFWQFSEGCVACIMASIVPFRTLFVTLVSR
;
A
#
# COMPACT_ATOMS: atom_id res chain seq x y z
N VAL A 1 -0.39 -15.50 -4.44
CA VAL A 1 -0.71 -14.95 -5.78
C VAL A 1 0.22 -13.81 -6.17
N ALA A 2 0.37 -12.76 -5.35
CA ALA A 2 1.24 -11.60 -5.65
C ALA A 2 2.67 -11.98 -6.07
N ALA A 3 3.35 -12.85 -5.32
CA ALA A 3 4.70 -13.33 -5.67
C ALA A 3 4.76 -13.97 -7.06
N PHE A 4 3.82 -14.87 -7.38
CA PHE A 4 3.73 -15.48 -8.72
C PHE A 4 3.53 -14.43 -9.81
N SER A 5 2.71 -13.40 -9.58
CA SER A 5 2.49 -12.32 -10.55
C SER A 5 3.77 -11.53 -10.84
N VAL A 6 4.55 -11.20 -9.81
CA VAL A 6 5.83 -10.46 -9.94
C VAL A 6 6.90 -11.31 -10.63
N ILE A 7 6.98 -12.59 -10.28
CA ILE A 7 7.91 -13.55 -10.91
C ILE A 7 7.57 -13.72 -12.39
N ALA A 8 6.30 -13.99 -12.72
CA ALA A 8 5.83 -14.12 -14.10
C ALA A 8 6.10 -12.86 -14.94
N ARG A 9 6.05 -11.69 -14.30
CA ARG A 9 6.35 -10.41 -14.93
C ARG A 9 7.83 -10.26 -15.24
N THR A 10 8.69 -10.61 -14.30
CA THR A 10 10.15 -10.56 -14.46
C THR A 10 10.62 -11.52 -15.54
N ILE A 11 10.15 -12.78 -15.51
CA ILE A 11 10.48 -13.80 -16.51
C ILE A 11 10.15 -13.30 -17.91
N ARG A 12 8.94 -12.77 -18.13
CA ARG A 12 8.54 -12.28 -19.46
C ARG A 12 9.35 -11.09 -19.92
N ARG A 13 9.72 -10.15 -19.04
CA ARG A 13 10.56 -9.01 -19.41
C ARG A 13 11.98 -9.44 -19.77
N LEU A 14 12.54 -10.39 -19.04
CA LEU A 14 13.84 -10.97 -19.36
C LEU A 14 13.81 -11.69 -20.71
N VAL A 15 12.78 -12.50 -20.97
CA VAL A 15 12.64 -13.24 -22.24
C VAL A 15 12.37 -12.32 -23.44
N LEU A 16 11.58 -11.25 -23.28
CA LEU A 16 11.16 -10.39 -24.40
C LEU A 16 12.06 -9.17 -24.63
N PHE A 17 12.67 -8.60 -23.59
CA PHE A 17 13.40 -7.32 -23.67
C PHE A 17 14.85 -7.37 -23.21
N LEU A 18 15.30 -8.46 -22.56
CA LEU A 18 16.66 -8.64 -22.05
C LEU A 18 17.18 -7.48 -21.17
N ARG A 19 16.28 -6.64 -20.63
CA ARG A 19 16.61 -5.47 -19.82
C ARG A 19 15.60 -5.30 -18.70
N LEU A 20 16.13 -5.12 -17.49
CA LEU A 20 15.35 -4.72 -16.33
C LEU A 20 15.26 -3.19 -16.30
N LYS A 21 14.09 -2.67 -16.01
CA LYS A 21 13.85 -1.24 -15.87
C LYS A 21 13.71 -0.86 -14.39
N LEU A 22 13.86 0.43 -14.08
CA LEU A 22 13.69 0.96 -12.72
C LEU A 22 12.32 0.59 -12.13
N ASP A 23 11.28 0.52 -12.96
CA ASP A 23 9.94 0.10 -12.53
C ASP A 23 9.89 -1.34 -12.00
N ASP A 24 10.76 -2.24 -12.50
CA ASP A 24 10.85 -3.62 -12.03
C ASP A 24 11.54 -3.71 -10.66
N ALA A 25 12.53 -2.87 -10.40
CA ALA A 25 13.23 -2.80 -9.11
C ALA A 25 12.27 -2.40 -7.97
N PHE A 26 11.42 -1.39 -8.19
CA PHE A 26 10.41 -0.98 -7.22
C PHE A 26 9.37 -2.08 -6.95
N VAL A 27 8.97 -2.87 -7.95
CA VAL A 27 8.01 -3.98 -7.74
C VAL A 27 8.64 -5.13 -6.95
N TRP A 28 9.92 -5.45 -7.19
CA TRP A 28 10.65 -6.42 -6.38
C TRP A 28 10.82 -5.95 -4.94
N PHE A 29 11.16 -4.67 -4.74
CA PHE A 29 11.23 -4.09 -3.41
C PHE A 29 9.88 -4.15 -2.69
N ALA A 30 8.78 -3.83 -3.39
CA ALA A 30 7.43 -3.97 -2.86
C ALA A 30 7.12 -5.42 -2.43
N LEU A 31 7.51 -6.41 -3.24
CA LEU A 31 7.30 -7.82 -2.90
C LEU A 31 8.09 -8.24 -1.66
N ILE A 32 9.34 -7.77 -1.50
CA ILE A 32 10.14 -8.02 -0.31
C ILE A 32 9.46 -7.42 0.92
N CYS A 33 9.03 -6.17 0.84
CA CYS A 33 8.28 -5.50 1.91
C CYS A 33 6.99 -6.27 2.27
N LEU A 34 6.24 -6.75 1.26
CA LEU A 34 5.05 -7.57 1.49
C LEU A 34 5.38 -8.92 2.15
N GLY A 35 6.52 -9.51 1.82
CA GLY A 35 7.02 -10.71 2.46
C GLY A 35 7.36 -10.50 3.94
N VAL A 36 8.00 -9.38 4.28
CA VAL A 36 8.26 -9.00 5.68
C VAL A 36 6.96 -8.74 6.42
N ALA A 37 6.01 -7.99 5.82
CA ALA A 37 4.69 -7.78 6.40
C ALA A 37 3.97 -9.11 6.68
N CYS A 38 4.04 -10.06 5.74
CA CYS A 38 3.47 -11.40 5.92
C CYS A 38 4.11 -12.14 7.10
N ALA A 39 5.44 -12.10 7.23
CA ALA A 39 6.15 -12.71 8.36
C ALA A 39 5.75 -12.07 9.69
N SER A 40 5.74 -10.74 9.77
CA SER A 40 5.29 -10.02 10.97
C SER A 40 3.84 -10.33 11.33
N TYR A 41 2.97 -10.50 10.35
CA TYR A 41 1.57 -10.90 10.55
C TYR A 41 1.46 -12.27 11.23
N PHE A 42 2.25 -13.26 10.81
CA PHE A 42 2.25 -14.58 11.45
C PHE A 42 2.74 -14.56 12.90
N GLU A 43 3.64 -13.66 13.26
CA GLU A 43 4.12 -13.51 14.64
C GLU A 43 3.05 -12.85 15.54
N MET A 44 2.28 -11.88 15.02
CA MET A 44 1.29 -11.16 15.82
C MET A 44 -0.14 -11.74 15.79
N ILE A 45 -0.44 -12.70 14.91
CA ILE A 45 -1.81 -13.21 14.74
C ILE A 45 -2.38 -13.82 16.03
N TYR A 46 -1.55 -14.54 16.78
CA TYR A 46 -1.95 -15.18 18.03
C TYR A 46 -2.34 -14.14 19.09
N THR A 47 -1.53 -13.08 19.24
CA THR A 47 -1.79 -12.01 20.20
C THR A 47 -3.03 -11.21 19.83
N ILE A 48 -3.25 -10.93 18.54
CA ILE A 48 -4.46 -10.21 18.10
C ILE A 48 -5.73 -11.02 18.42
N ILE A 49 -5.72 -12.34 18.18
CA ILE A 49 -6.87 -13.21 18.51
C ILE A 49 -7.10 -13.26 20.02
N LEU A 50 -6.03 -13.32 20.81
CA LEU A 50 -6.11 -13.31 22.27
C LEU A 50 -6.71 -11.99 22.79
N GLU A 51 -6.30 -10.84 22.24
CA GLU A 51 -6.85 -9.53 22.60
C GLU A 51 -8.34 -9.42 22.28
N GLU A 52 -8.77 -9.93 21.12
CA GLU A 52 -10.18 -10.00 20.75
C GLU A 52 -10.97 -10.93 21.69
N ALA A 53 -10.38 -12.05 22.12
CA ALA A 53 -11.01 -12.96 23.07
C ALA A 53 -11.20 -12.31 24.46
N ILE A 54 -10.19 -11.60 24.97
CA ILE A 54 -10.28 -10.82 26.22
C ILE A 54 -11.31 -9.69 26.08
N ALA A 55 -11.40 -9.07 24.90
CA ALA A 55 -12.36 -8.01 24.64
C ALA A 55 -13.81 -8.51 24.63
N MET A 56 -14.03 -9.79 24.27
CA MET A 56 -15.35 -10.44 24.24
C MET A 56 -15.77 -11.01 25.60
N ASP A 57 -14.83 -11.53 26.39
CA ASP A 57 -15.10 -12.09 27.71
C ASP A 57 -14.11 -11.54 28.75
N PRO A 58 -14.56 -10.61 29.62
CA PRO A 58 -13.70 -9.98 30.63
C PRO A 58 -13.28 -10.93 31.77
N ASP A 59 -13.88 -12.12 31.89
CA ASP A 59 -13.52 -13.11 32.92
C ASP A 59 -12.34 -14.02 32.49
N VAL A 60 -11.79 -13.81 31.29
CA VAL A 60 -10.63 -14.57 30.78
C VAL A 60 -9.37 -14.22 31.57
N ILE A 61 -8.85 -15.19 32.33
CA ILE A 61 -7.60 -15.06 33.08
C ILE A 61 -6.42 -15.26 32.13
N VAL A 62 -5.70 -14.18 31.83
CA VAL A 62 -4.51 -14.20 30.97
C VAL A 62 -3.27 -14.48 31.81
N PRO A 63 -2.47 -15.52 31.50
CA PRO A 63 -1.25 -15.80 32.23
C PRO A 63 -0.16 -14.76 31.92
N ILE A 64 0.71 -14.45 32.90
CA ILE A 64 1.66 -13.32 32.85
C ILE A 64 2.64 -13.41 31.66
N ASN A 65 2.98 -14.63 31.23
CA ASN A 65 3.79 -14.87 30.04
C ASN A 65 3.13 -14.38 28.74
N GLU A 66 1.81 -14.39 28.66
CA GLU A 66 1.07 -13.88 27.50
C GLU A 66 1.01 -12.35 27.49
N ILE A 67 1.08 -11.70 28.65
CA ILE A 67 1.21 -10.24 28.75
C ILE A 67 2.52 -9.76 28.12
N ALA A 68 3.63 -10.45 28.39
CA ALA A 68 4.91 -10.13 27.76
C ALA A 68 4.87 -10.34 26.23
N ALA A 69 4.13 -11.36 25.75
CA ALA A 69 3.92 -11.59 24.33
C ALA A 69 3.10 -10.47 23.67
N ILE A 70 2.04 -9.98 24.33
CA ILE A 70 1.25 -8.82 23.89
C ILE A 70 2.14 -7.57 23.78
N LEU A 71 3.05 -7.35 24.72
CA LEU A 71 3.99 -6.22 24.62
C LEU A 71 4.95 -6.34 23.44
N SER A 72 5.41 -7.55 23.13
CA SER A 72 6.26 -7.78 21.96
C SER A 72 5.50 -7.61 20.65
N SER A 73 4.18 -7.85 20.63
CA SER A 73 3.34 -7.76 19.42
C SER A 73 3.28 -6.35 18.83
N ILE A 74 3.36 -5.31 19.67
CA ILE A 74 3.38 -3.90 19.25
C ILE A 74 4.51 -3.65 18.24
N THR A 75 5.71 -4.19 18.51
CA THR A 75 6.85 -4.05 17.60
C THR A 75 6.59 -4.72 16.25
N TYR A 76 5.92 -5.88 16.25
CA TYR A 76 5.54 -6.57 15.01
C TYR A 76 4.44 -5.83 14.24
N ILE A 77 3.49 -5.18 14.93
CA ILE A 77 2.48 -4.31 14.32
C ILE A 77 3.15 -3.11 13.63
N ASP A 78 4.10 -2.45 14.28
CA ASP A 78 4.82 -1.33 13.68
C ASP A 78 5.63 -1.74 12.44
N ILE A 79 6.34 -2.87 12.52
CA ILE A 79 7.07 -3.45 11.38
C ILE A 79 6.07 -3.77 10.26
N PHE A 80 4.94 -4.40 10.57
CA PHE A 80 3.89 -4.72 9.61
C PHE A 80 3.38 -3.45 8.91
N LEU A 81 3.00 -2.42 9.66
CA LEU A 81 2.48 -1.16 9.12
C LEU A 81 3.53 -0.45 8.25
N CYS A 82 4.76 -0.30 8.74
CA CYS A 82 5.83 0.34 7.98
C CYS A 82 6.11 -0.40 6.67
N THR A 83 6.15 -1.73 6.70
CA THR A 83 6.47 -2.54 5.51
C THR A 83 5.32 -2.62 4.52
N VAL A 84 4.07 -2.73 4.98
CA VAL A 84 2.91 -2.76 4.08
C VAL A 84 2.68 -1.39 3.40
N TRP A 85 2.85 -0.28 4.13
CA TRP A 85 2.82 1.06 3.54
C TRP A 85 3.98 1.28 2.57
N THR A 86 5.17 0.80 2.92
CA THR A 86 6.31 0.88 1.99
C THR A 86 6.07 0.04 0.73
N CYS A 87 5.39 -1.11 0.85
CA CYS A 87 4.96 -1.91 -0.30
C CYS A 87 4.02 -1.13 -1.23
N THR A 88 2.95 -0.52 -0.69
CA THR A 88 1.97 0.23 -1.51
C THR A 88 2.60 1.44 -2.18
N PHE A 89 3.42 2.21 -1.46
CA PHE A 89 4.11 3.38 -2.02
C PHE A 89 5.22 3.01 -3.01
N SER A 90 5.89 1.87 -2.83
CA SER A 90 6.85 1.37 -3.83
C SER A 90 6.16 1.01 -5.15
N VAL A 91 4.93 0.46 -5.09
CA VAL A 91 4.11 0.25 -6.31
C VAL A 91 3.76 1.59 -6.98
N LYS A 92 3.35 2.61 -6.21
CA LYS A 92 3.11 3.96 -6.74
C LYS A 92 4.37 4.54 -7.40
N ALA A 93 5.54 4.36 -6.79
CA ALA A 93 6.82 4.76 -7.35
C ALA A 93 7.16 4.01 -8.66
N SER A 94 6.82 2.72 -8.76
CA SER A 94 6.94 1.95 -10.01
C SER A 94 6.09 2.56 -11.14
N PHE A 95 4.85 2.98 -10.86
CA PHE A 95 4.01 3.66 -11.85
C PHE A 95 4.55 5.03 -12.25
N LEU A 96 5.05 5.82 -11.29
CA LEU A 96 5.68 7.10 -11.59
C LEU A 96 6.93 6.91 -12.46
N ALA A 97 7.78 5.93 -12.17
CA ALA A 97 8.94 5.58 -12.98
C ALA A 97 8.55 5.18 -14.42
N LEU A 98 7.45 4.44 -14.58
CA LEU A 98 6.89 4.11 -15.89
C LEU A 98 6.44 5.38 -16.62
N PHE A 99 5.69 6.27 -15.97
CA PHE A 99 5.17 7.49 -16.59
C PHE A 99 6.26 8.52 -16.91
N TRP A 100 7.34 8.58 -16.13
CA TRP A 100 8.48 9.43 -16.43
C TRP A 100 8.99 9.24 -17.85
N HIS A 101 9.13 7.97 -18.26
CA HIS A 101 9.58 7.62 -19.60
C HIS A 101 8.63 8.12 -20.70
N LEU A 102 7.33 8.24 -20.40
CA LEU A 102 6.32 8.76 -21.33
C LEU A 102 6.27 10.30 -21.35
N ILE A 103 6.63 10.96 -20.26
CA ILE A 103 6.49 12.42 -20.08
C ILE A 103 7.75 13.17 -20.48
N HIS A 104 8.92 12.53 -20.34
CA HIS A 104 10.23 13.13 -20.60
C HIS A 104 10.31 13.62 -22.05
N GLY A 105 10.11 14.93 -22.26
CA GLY A 105 10.12 15.58 -23.57
C GLY A 105 8.79 16.20 -24.03
N LEU A 106 7.68 16.06 -23.29
CA LEU A 106 6.37 16.60 -23.71
C LEU A 106 6.22 18.12 -23.50
N SER A 107 6.08 18.57 -22.25
CA SER A 107 5.94 20.01 -21.96
C SER A 107 6.29 20.33 -20.51
N LYS A 108 6.81 21.55 -20.27
CA LYS A 108 7.23 22.00 -18.94
C LYS A 108 6.10 21.89 -17.90
N GLN A 109 4.87 22.22 -18.25
CA GLN A 109 3.72 22.13 -17.32
C GLN A 109 3.46 20.69 -16.83
N ILE A 110 3.48 19.71 -17.74
CA ILE A 110 3.27 18.29 -17.37
C ILE A 110 4.46 17.79 -16.55
N ASN A 111 5.67 18.22 -16.89
CA ASN A 111 6.87 17.88 -16.13
C ASN A 111 6.82 18.45 -14.70
N THR A 112 6.42 19.71 -14.53
CA THR A 112 6.24 20.32 -13.21
C THR A 112 5.17 19.59 -12.40
N TYR A 113 4.02 19.28 -13.00
CA TYR A 113 2.97 18.49 -12.34
C TYR A 113 3.50 17.12 -11.90
N TYR A 114 4.23 16.42 -12.77
CA TYR A 114 4.84 15.13 -12.43
C TYR A 114 5.73 15.22 -11.19
N TRP A 115 6.59 16.24 -11.09
CA TRP A 115 7.46 16.42 -9.92
C TRP A 115 6.69 16.79 -8.65
N VAL A 116 5.59 17.54 -8.77
CA VAL A 116 4.67 17.79 -7.64
C VAL A 116 4.05 16.48 -7.15
N VAL A 117 3.61 15.61 -8.06
CA VAL A 117 3.07 14.29 -7.69
C VAL A 117 4.14 13.43 -7.02
N VAL A 118 5.36 13.37 -7.56
CA VAL A 118 6.48 12.64 -6.95
C VAL A 118 6.76 13.15 -5.53
N GLY A 119 6.84 14.47 -5.34
CA GLY A 119 7.05 15.07 -4.02
C GLY A 119 5.91 14.76 -3.05
N SER A 120 4.67 14.79 -3.51
CA SER A 120 3.48 14.49 -2.69
C SER A 120 3.44 13.03 -2.26
N VAL A 121 3.76 12.10 -3.16
CA VAL A 121 3.86 10.67 -2.86
C VAL A 121 4.96 10.40 -1.83
N LEU A 122 6.13 11.04 -1.99
CA LEU A 122 7.23 10.89 -1.04
C LEU A 122 6.87 11.46 0.34
N ALA A 123 6.24 12.63 0.39
CA ALA A 123 5.80 13.25 1.64
C ALA A 123 4.77 12.39 2.38
N ASN A 124 3.79 11.84 1.64
CA ASN A 124 2.78 10.95 2.23
C ASN A 124 3.38 9.64 2.73
N TRP A 125 4.33 9.05 1.99
CA TRP A 125 5.06 7.87 2.47
C TRP A 125 5.81 8.15 3.79
N LEU A 126 6.54 9.27 3.87
CA LEU A 126 7.24 9.66 5.10
C LEU A 126 6.26 9.84 6.26
N PHE A 127 5.13 10.50 6.02
CA PHE A 127 4.09 10.67 7.03
C PHE A 127 3.57 9.34 7.56
N LEU A 128 3.31 8.37 6.68
CA LEU A 128 2.79 7.06 7.04
C LEU A 128 3.79 6.19 7.80
N VAL A 129 5.07 6.28 7.46
CA VAL A 129 6.13 5.61 8.22
C VAL A 129 6.29 6.27 9.59
N VAL A 130 6.20 7.60 9.67
CA VAL A 130 6.31 8.34 10.94
C VAL A 130 5.09 8.11 11.83
N GLU A 131 3.91 7.89 11.27
CA GLU A 131 2.66 7.70 12.01
C GLU A 131 2.69 6.50 12.96
N ALA A 132 3.29 5.38 12.56
CA ALA A 132 3.52 4.24 13.44
C ALA A 132 4.24 4.66 14.74
N PHE A 133 5.24 5.55 14.64
CA PHE A 133 5.97 6.10 15.79
C PHE A 133 5.19 7.19 16.57
N ILE A 134 4.21 7.86 15.94
CA ILE A 134 3.34 8.85 16.60
C ILE A 134 2.26 8.16 17.45
N LEU A 135 1.80 6.99 17.02
CA LEU A 135 0.87 6.14 17.77
C LEU A 135 1.52 5.66 19.06
N CYS A 136 2.75 5.13 18.99
CA CYS A 136 3.53 4.74 20.17
C CYS A 136 5.00 5.20 20.07
N PRO A 137 5.41 6.25 20.80
CA PRO A 137 6.79 6.73 20.77
C PRO A 137 7.74 5.93 21.69
N GLU A 138 7.22 4.96 22.44
CA GLU A 138 7.95 4.22 23.47
C GLU A 138 8.27 2.79 22.99
N PHE A 139 9.54 2.37 23.10
CA PHE A 139 9.98 1.02 22.74
C PHE A 139 10.26 0.16 23.98
N GLY A 140 10.09 -1.16 23.86
CA GLY A 140 10.40 -2.12 24.93
C GLY A 140 9.39 -2.09 26.09
N GLU A 141 9.84 -2.25 27.34
CA GLU A 141 8.96 -2.29 28.53
C GLU A 141 8.13 -1.01 28.74
N LYS A 142 8.48 0.10 28.09
CA LYS A 142 7.69 1.35 28.16
C LYS A 142 6.50 1.37 27.20
N ALA A 143 6.44 0.44 26.23
CA ALA A 143 5.32 0.30 25.31
C ALA A 143 4.01 -0.11 26.01
N VAL A 144 4.07 -0.57 27.28
CA VAL A 144 2.87 -0.82 28.12
C VAL A 144 1.97 0.42 28.15
N LYS A 145 2.54 1.63 28.13
CA LYS A 145 1.77 2.88 28.18
C LYS A 145 0.91 3.14 26.95
N CYS A 146 1.16 2.42 25.86
CA CYS A 146 0.37 2.49 24.64
C CYS A 146 -0.80 1.49 24.65
N TYR A 147 -0.94 0.69 25.70
CA TYR A 147 -1.96 -0.34 25.84
C TYR A 147 -2.76 -0.19 27.15
N PRO A 148 -4.10 -0.24 27.13
CA PRO A 148 -4.99 -0.27 25.96
C PRO A 148 -5.09 1.10 25.26
N GLU A 149 -5.60 1.13 24.01
CA GLU A 149 -5.85 2.36 23.25
C GLU A 149 -6.79 3.33 24.00
N ASP A 150 -6.24 4.22 24.82
CA ASP A 150 -7.02 5.18 25.60
C ASP A 150 -7.75 6.23 24.72
N ASN A 151 -7.50 6.27 23.40
CA ASN A 151 -8.07 7.28 22.51
C ASN A 151 -8.57 6.73 21.17
N TYR A 152 -9.67 5.97 21.19
CA TYR A 152 -10.44 5.56 20.00
C TYR A 152 -10.56 6.68 18.94
N PHE A 153 -10.85 7.91 19.39
CA PHE A 153 -11.01 9.06 18.51
C PHE A 153 -9.72 9.43 17.76
N LYS A 154 -8.55 9.29 18.39
CA LYS A 154 -7.25 9.59 17.77
C LYS A 154 -6.94 8.56 16.67
N THR A 155 -7.10 7.27 16.96
CA THR A 155 -6.87 6.18 15.99
C THR A 155 -7.82 6.29 14.80
N LEU A 156 -9.10 6.58 15.05
CA LEU A 156 -10.08 6.80 13.99
C LEU A 156 -9.70 7.99 13.10
N LEU A 157 -9.35 9.13 13.70
CA LEU A 157 -8.98 10.34 12.95
C LEU A 157 -7.73 10.13 12.10
N LEU A 158 -6.69 9.49 12.65
CA LEU A 158 -5.47 9.16 11.91
C LEU A 158 -5.76 8.20 10.76
N THR A 159 -6.56 7.16 11.02
CA THR A 159 -6.98 6.19 10.00
C THR A 159 -7.72 6.86 8.85
N ILE A 160 -8.63 7.80 9.13
CA ILE A 160 -9.35 8.58 8.11
C ILE A 160 -8.36 9.47 7.33
N LEU A 161 -7.48 10.20 8.02
CA LEU A 161 -6.50 11.08 7.40
C LEU A 161 -5.61 10.31 6.42
N ILE A 162 -5.09 9.16 6.84
CA ILE A 162 -4.25 8.27 6.04
C ILE A 162 -4.98 7.79 4.79
N THR A 163 -6.24 7.38 4.95
CA THR A 163 -7.09 6.95 3.85
C THR A 163 -7.29 8.05 2.83
N VAL A 164 -7.56 9.28 3.29
CA VAL A 164 -7.72 10.44 2.41
C VAL A 164 -6.41 10.76 1.68
N LEU A 165 -5.28 10.73 2.37
CA LEU A 165 -3.96 10.96 1.78
C LEU A 165 -3.63 9.92 0.71
N ASP A 166 -3.87 8.65 1.00
CA ASP A 166 -3.61 7.55 0.07
C ASP A 166 -4.47 7.65 -1.20
N VAL A 167 -5.79 7.84 -1.04
CA VAL A 167 -6.73 8.06 -2.16
C VAL A 167 -6.34 9.29 -2.98
N THR A 168 -5.92 10.37 -2.32
CA THR A 168 -5.49 11.59 -3.00
C THR A 168 -4.26 11.32 -3.87
N THR A 169 -3.28 10.57 -3.37
CA THR A 169 -2.10 10.20 -4.19
C THR A 169 -2.47 9.33 -5.40
N ASP A 170 -3.40 8.39 -5.24
CA ASP A 170 -3.87 7.56 -6.35
C ASP A 170 -4.54 8.39 -7.45
N ILE A 171 -5.39 9.33 -7.06
CA ILE A 171 -6.04 10.26 -7.99
C ILE A 171 -4.97 11.10 -8.72
N MET A 172 -4.01 11.65 -7.98
CA MET A 172 -2.92 12.46 -8.55
C MET A 172 -2.12 11.68 -9.60
N ILE A 173 -1.79 10.41 -9.34
CA ILE A 173 -1.10 9.51 -10.27
C ILE A 173 -2.00 9.19 -11.47
N ALA A 174 -3.29 8.89 -11.25
CA ALA A 174 -4.24 8.58 -12.31
C ALA A 174 -4.49 9.75 -13.27
N ILE A 175 -4.35 11.00 -12.80
CA ILE A 175 -4.47 12.21 -13.63
C ILE A 175 -3.33 12.33 -14.65
N ILE A 176 -2.12 11.83 -14.33
CA ILE A 176 -0.95 11.92 -15.21
C ILE A 176 -1.24 11.38 -16.63
N PRO A 177 -1.67 10.11 -16.82
CA PRO A 177 -1.98 9.60 -18.15
C PRO A 177 -3.17 10.32 -18.82
N ILE A 178 -4.12 10.87 -18.06
CA ILE A 178 -5.24 11.68 -18.60
C ILE A 178 -4.72 12.96 -19.25
N LEU A 179 -3.79 13.65 -18.59
CA LEU A 179 -3.18 14.89 -19.11
C LEU A 179 -2.38 14.63 -20.39
N ILE A 180 -1.63 13.52 -20.41
CA ILE A 180 -0.87 13.08 -21.61
C ILE A 180 -1.84 12.83 -22.77
N LEU A 181 -2.94 12.13 -22.52
CA LEU A 181 -3.95 11.80 -23.52
C LEU A 181 -4.71 13.00 -24.06
N ARG A 182 -5.03 13.99 -23.22
CA ARG A 182 -5.72 15.21 -23.66
C ARG A 182 -4.86 16.04 -24.63
N LYS A 183 -3.54 16.02 -24.48
CA LYS A 183 -2.62 16.82 -25.29
C LYS A 183 -2.17 16.13 -26.58
N SER A 184 -2.35 14.81 -26.67
CA SER A 184 -1.89 14.02 -27.81
C SER A 184 -3.06 13.60 -28.71
N ARG A 185 -2.93 13.74 -30.03
CA ARG A 185 -3.89 13.19 -31.03
C ARG A 185 -3.74 11.67 -31.13
N THR A 186 -3.96 10.94 -30.04
CA THR A 186 -3.52 9.54 -29.94
C THR A 186 -4.57 8.48 -30.26
N LYS A 187 -4.02 7.37 -30.79
CA LYS A 187 -4.71 6.15 -31.25
C LYS A 187 -5.48 5.48 -30.09
N LEU A 188 -6.55 4.75 -30.42
CA LEU A 188 -7.42 3.98 -29.51
C LEU A 188 -6.67 3.16 -28.44
N GLN A 189 -5.46 2.69 -28.75
CA GLN A 189 -4.63 1.90 -27.84
C GLN A 189 -4.25 2.63 -26.54
N GLN A 190 -4.00 3.94 -26.57
CA GLN A 190 -3.68 4.68 -25.35
C GLN A 190 -4.92 4.96 -24.49
N LYS A 191 -6.10 5.06 -25.11
CA LYS A 191 -7.38 5.19 -24.39
C LYS A 191 -7.68 3.94 -23.57
N PHE A 192 -7.31 2.76 -24.06
CA PHE A 192 -7.50 1.50 -23.33
C PHE A 192 -6.57 1.39 -22.11
N SER A 193 -5.31 1.83 -22.25
CA SER A 193 -4.37 1.88 -21.11
C SER A 193 -4.92 2.78 -20.01
N LEU A 194 -5.51 3.93 -20.36
CA LEU A 194 -6.13 4.83 -19.38
C LEU A 194 -7.33 4.20 -18.68
N GLY A 195 -8.22 3.54 -19.43
CA GLY A 195 -9.38 2.86 -18.85
C GLY A 195 -8.98 1.84 -17.79
N ILE A 196 -7.94 1.03 -18.07
CA ILE A 196 -7.44 0.06 -17.09
C ILE A 196 -6.91 0.79 -15.85
N PHE A 197 -6.01 1.77 -15.99
CA PHE A 197 -5.44 2.51 -14.85
C PHE A 197 -6.51 3.15 -13.96
N LEU A 198 -7.57 3.69 -14.55
CA LEU A 198 -8.69 4.25 -13.82
C LEU A 198 -9.42 3.16 -13.02
N CYS A 199 -9.67 1.99 -13.62
CA CYS A 199 -10.22 0.85 -12.91
C CYS A 199 -9.32 0.37 -11.76
N LEU A 200 -7.99 0.38 -11.94
CA LEU A 200 -7.07 -0.01 -10.85
C LEU A 200 -7.16 0.97 -9.68
N SER A 201 -7.16 2.27 -9.98
CA SER A 201 -7.27 3.32 -8.96
C SER A 201 -8.59 3.21 -8.20
N PHE A 202 -9.68 2.89 -8.90
CA PHE A 202 -10.99 2.68 -8.28
C PHE A 202 -11.01 1.47 -7.34
N ILE A 203 -10.34 0.37 -7.70
CA ILE A 203 -10.21 -0.80 -6.82
C ILE A 203 -9.49 -0.40 -5.53
N MET A 204 -8.36 0.31 -5.61
CA MET A 204 -7.62 0.76 -4.41
C MET A 204 -8.50 1.62 -3.49
N VAL A 205 -9.28 2.54 -4.06
CA VAL A 205 -10.24 3.36 -3.29
C VAL A 205 -11.29 2.52 -2.57
N ILE A 206 -11.81 1.45 -3.20
CA ILE A 206 -12.78 0.55 -2.54
C ILE A 206 -12.15 -0.14 -1.32
N PHE A 207 -10.92 -0.62 -1.44
CA PHE A 207 -10.21 -1.26 -0.31
C PHE A 207 -10.00 -0.27 0.83
N ALA A 208 -9.56 0.95 0.52
CA ALA A 208 -9.36 2.01 1.50
C ALA A 208 -10.67 2.41 2.21
N LEU A 209 -11.79 2.53 1.47
CA LEU A 209 -13.11 2.80 2.07
C LEU A 209 -13.61 1.65 2.94
N THR A 210 -13.37 0.40 2.51
CA THR A 210 -13.78 -0.79 3.28
C THR A 210 -13.00 -0.90 4.59
N ARG A 211 -11.72 -0.54 4.58
CA ARG A 211 -10.88 -0.45 5.79
C ARG A 211 -11.47 0.51 6.83
N VAL A 212 -11.84 1.72 6.43
CA VAL A 212 -12.45 2.70 7.35
C VAL A 212 -13.86 2.30 7.77
N GLY A 213 -14.66 1.75 6.84
CA GLY A 213 -16.06 1.43 7.08
C GLY A 213 -16.31 0.36 8.15
N GLY A 214 -15.39 -0.59 8.31
CA GLY A 214 -15.49 -1.65 9.32
C GLY A 214 -14.62 -1.43 10.57
N LEU A 215 -14.00 -0.26 10.72
CA LEU A 215 -13.13 0.04 11.86
C LEU A 215 -13.89 0.09 13.20
N LYS A 216 -15.21 0.37 13.15
CA LYS A 216 -16.04 0.49 14.34
C LYS A 216 -16.67 -0.86 14.72
N ARG A 217 -16.31 -1.38 15.90
CA ARG A 217 -16.99 -2.52 16.53
C ARG A 217 -17.42 -2.17 17.95
N GLY A 218 -18.65 -1.69 18.09
CA GLY A 218 -19.15 -1.14 19.36
C GLY A 218 -18.40 0.14 19.74
N ASP A 219 -17.83 0.14 20.96
CA ASP A 219 -17.01 1.23 21.51
C ASP A 219 -15.50 1.02 21.34
N LYS A 220 -15.07 -0.04 20.63
CA LYS A 220 -13.66 -0.37 20.41
C LYS A 220 -13.29 -0.35 18.91
N VAL A 221 -12.00 -0.22 18.63
CA VAL A 221 -11.42 -0.31 17.28
C VAL A 221 -11.22 -1.79 16.92
N ASP A 222 -11.71 -2.21 15.76
CA ASP A 222 -11.43 -3.55 15.21
C ASP A 222 -10.07 -3.52 14.49
N VAL A 223 -9.00 -3.75 15.25
CA VAL A 223 -7.61 -3.75 14.75
C VAL A 223 -7.41 -4.90 13.75
N THR A 224 -8.05 -6.04 14.00
CA THR A 224 -8.03 -7.21 13.12
C THR A 224 -8.54 -6.86 11.72
N TRP A 225 -9.68 -6.15 11.64
CA TRP A 225 -10.25 -5.66 10.39
C TRP A 225 -9.28 -4.74 9.64
N ALA A 226 -8.70 -3.77 10.35
CA ALA A 226 -7.78 -2.81 9.76
C ALA A 226 -6.54 -3.48 9.15
N ILE A 227 -5.91 -4.39 9.89
CA ILE A 227 -4.72 -5.15 9.46
C ILE A 227 -5.04 -6.03 8.25
N PHE A 228 -6.17 -6.73 8.26
CA PHE A 228 -6.58 -7.61 7.16
C PHE A 228 -6.76 -6.83 5.85
N TRP A 229 -7.48 -5.70 5.89
CA TRP A 229 -7.70 -4.89 4.70
C TRP A 229 -6.42 -4.22 4.21
N GLN A 230 -5.55 -3.78 5.13
CA GLN A 230 -4.26 -3.19 4.78
C GLN A 230 -3.32 -4.20 4.10
N PHE A 231 -3.27 -5.44 4.59
CA PHE A 231 -2.48 -6.50 3.95
C PHE A 231 -3.03 -6.87 2.56
N SER A 232 -4.36 -6.95 2.45
CA SER A 232 -5.04 -7.25 1.19
C SER A 232 -4.77 -6.18 0.13
N GLU A 233 -4.77 -4.92 0.54
CA GLU A 233 -4.41 -3.78 -0.29
C GLU A 233 -2.98 -3.90 -0.86
N GLY A 234 -1.99 -4.23 -0.02
CA GLY A 234 -0.61 -4.46 -0.44
C GLY A 234 -0.48 -5.61 -1.46
N CYS A 235 -1.23 -6.70 -1.24
CA CYS A 235 -1.29 -7.83 -2.18
C CYS A 235 -1.86 -7.42 -3.54
N VAL A 236 -3.00 -6.71 -3.54
CA VAL A 236 -3.66 -6.24 -4.77
C VAL A 236 -2.76 -5.26 -5.50
N ALA A 237 -2.13 -4.32 -4.82
CA ALA A 237 -1.17 -3.38 -5.41
C ALA A 237 -0.06 -4.11 -6.18
N CYS A 238 0.56 -5.13 -5.59
CA CYS A 238 1.60 -5.94 -6.26
C CYS A 238 1.09 -6.69 -7.50
N ILE A 239 -0.12 -7.26 -7.42
CA ILE A 239 -0.76 -7.94 -8.55
C ILE A 239 -1.02 -6.95 -9.69
N MET A 240 -1.59 -5.79 -9.36
CA MET A 240 -1.96 -4.74 -10.32
C MET A 240 -0.71 -4.15 -10.99
N ALA A 241 0.34 -3.88 -10.22
CA ALA A 241 1.64 -3.45 -10.73
C ALA A 241 2.22 -4.44 -11.74
N SER A 242 2.03 -5.74 -11.49
CA SER A 242 2.49 -6.82 -12.36
C SER A 242 1.69 -6.91 -13.66
N ILE A 243 0.37 -6.64 -13.62
CA ILE A 243 -0.54 -6.73 -14.77
C ILE A 243 -0.32 -5.61 -15.78
N VAL A 244 -0.10 -4.38 -15.31
CA VAL A 244 -0.05 -3.18 -16.16
C VAL A 244 0.93 -3.32 -17.33
N PRO A 245 2.18 -3.80 -17.12
CA PRO A 245 3.12 -3.90 -18.22
C PRO A 245 2.85 -5.01 -19.21
N PHE A 246 2.20 -6.11 -18.79
CA PHE A 246 1.81 -7.14 -19.76
C PHE A 246 0.96 -6.55 -20.88
N ARG A 247 0.14 -5.53 -20.60
CA ARG A 247 -0.69 -4.86 -21.61
C ARG A 247 0.12 -3.98 -22.55
N THR A 248 1.08 -3.20 -22.06
CA THR A 248 1.99 -2.44 -22.95
C THR A 248 2.77 -3.38 -23.86
N LEU A 249 3.16 -4.57 -23.38
CA LEU A 249 3.84 -5.57 -24.19
C LEU A 249 2.95 -6.18 -25.28
N PHE A 250 1.73 -6.62 -24.93
CA PHE A 250 0.79 -7.19 -25.92
C PHE A 250 0.40 -6.18 -27.01
N VAL A 251 0.20 -4.91 -26.65
CA VAL A 251 -0.14 -3.86 -27.62
C VAL A 251 1.03 -3.56 -28.57
N THR A 252 2.27 -3.64 -28.10
CA THR A 252 3.46 -3.42 -28.95
C THR A 252 3.67 -4.58 -29.93
N LEU A 253 3.36 -5.82 -29.52
CA LEU A 253 3.51 -7.01 -30.37
C LEU A 253 2.41 -7.12 -31.45
N VAL A 254 1.20 -6.64 -31.19
CA VAL A 254 0.08 -6.64 -32.16
C VAL A 254 0.19 -5.48 -33.18
N SER A 255 1.05 -4.49 -32.93
CA SER A 255 1.28 -3.34 -33.83
C SER A 255 2.45 -3.54 -34.81
N ARG A 256 3.13 -4.70 -34.77
CA ARG A 256 4.09 -5.13 -35.79
C ARG A 256 3.43 -6.13 -36.72
#